data_AF-A0A1D1XSL1-F1
#
_entry.id   AF-A0A1D1XSL1-F1
#
_cell.length_a   1.000
_cell.length_b   1.000
_cell.length_c   1.000
_cell.angle_alpha   90.00
_cell.angle_beta   90.00
_cell.angle_gamma   90.00
#
_symmetry.space_group_name_H-M   'P 1'
#
loop_
_entity.id
_entity.type
_entity.pdbx_description
1 polymer ?
#
loop_
_entity_poly.entity_id
_entity_poly.type
_entity_poly.pdbx_seq_one_letter_code
_entity_poly.pdbx_strand_id
1 'polypeptide(L)'
;MGVNGVVNGYHGQAGAFPPFDVSIDVGQNQTLGASKCYDDDGRIKRTGSVWTASAHIITAVIGSGVLSLAWAIAQLGWIAGPAVMFLFSFVIYYTSALLADCYRSGVTGKRNYTYMDAVRANLGGMKVKVCGFIQYLNLFGVAIGYTIAASISMMAIKRANCFHDKGHKNPCHASSNPYMIVFGVTEIVFSQIPDFDQIWWLSILAAVMSFTYSSIGLSLGIVQAVANGGFKGSL
;
A
#
# COMPACT_ATOMS: atom_id res chain seq x y z
N MET A 1 91.68 -23.28 -25.55
CA MET A 1 91.89 -24.16 -24.39
C MET A 1 90.51 -24.28 -23.73
N GLY A 2 89.71 -25.30 -24.02
CA GLY A 2 89.82 -26.70 -23.51
C GLY A 2 88.94 -26.82 -22.25
N VAL A 3 88.08 -27.83 -22.01
CA VAL A 3 87.84 -29.14 -22.67
C VAL A 3 86.33 -29.52 -22.53
N ASN A 4 85.85 -30.49 -23.32
CA ASN A 4 84.44 -30.95 -23.39
C ASN A 4 84.00 -31.96 -22.31
N GLY A 5 82.67 -32.08 -22.11
CA GLY A 5 81.92 -33.23 -21.56
C GLY A 5 80.45 -32.83 -21.29
N VAL A 6 79.35 -33.33 -21.90
CA VAL A 6 78.90 -34.70 -22.33
C VAL A 6 78.59 -35.59 -21.12
N VAL A 7 77.38 -36.15 -20.86
CA VAL A 7 76.01 -36.13 -21.48
C VAL A 7 74.94 -36.63 -20.44
N ASN A 8 73.62 -36.48 -20.71
CA ASN A 8 72.39 -37.12 -20.11
C ASN A 8 72.51 -37.99 -18.83
N GLY A 9 71.63 -37.97 -17.82
CA GLY A 9 70.14 -37.92 -17.74
C GLY A 9 69.69 -38.97 -16.67
N TYR A 10 68.45 -39.13 -16.17
CA TYR A 10 67.10 -38.56 -16.36
C TYR A 10 66.30 -38.74 -15.03
N HIS A 11 65.37 -37.83 -14.67
CA HIS A 11 64.18 -37.98 -13.79
C HIS A 11 63.69 -36.55 -13.41
N GLY A 12 62.42 -36.14 -13.44
CA GLY A 12 61.20 -36.83 -13.86
C GLY A 12 60.01 -36.60 -12.90
N GLN A 13 59.46 -35.38 -12.86
CA GLN A 13 58.14 -34.94 -12.30
C GLN A 13 58.21 -33.40 -12.09
N ALA A 14 57.17 -32.57 -12.07
CA ALA A 14 55.81 -32.55 -12.59
C ALA A 14 55.18 -31.23 -12.08
N GLY A 15 54.51 -30.46 -12.95
CA GLY A 15 53.51 -29.46 -12.55
C GLY A 15 53.96 -28.14 -11.89
N ALA A 16 53.89 -27.04 -12.65
CA ALA A 16 53.71 -25.68 -12.11
C ALA A 16 52.99 -24.79 -13.15
N PHE A 17 51.69 -24.96 -13.29
CA PHE A 17 50.85 -23.94 -13.93
C PHE A 17 50.69 -22.76 -12.96
N PRO A 18 50.74 -21.49 -13.41
CA PRO A 18 50.52 -20.34 -12.53
C PRO A 18 49.08 -20.35 -11.98
N PRO A 19 48.87 -20.08 -10.68
CA PRO A 19 47.54 -20.16 -10.08
C PRO A 19 46.67 -18.95 -10.43
N PHE A 20 45.52 -19.23 -11.06
CA PHE A 20 44.23 -18.55 -10.91
C PHE A 20 44.20 -17.10 -10.35
N ASP A 21 44.31 -16.11 -11.24
CA ASP A 21 43.83 -14.72 -11.00
C ASP A 21 42.35 -14.51 -11.43
N VAL A 22 41.67 -15.58 -11.85
CA VAL A 22 40.29 -15.51 -12.41
C VAL A 22 39.20 -15.41 -11.33
N SER A 23 39.51 -15.76 -10.08
CA SER A 23 38.50 -15.82 -9.00
C SER A 23 38.15 -14.45 -8.40
N ILE A 24 39.06 -13.46 -8.45
CA ILE A 24 38.83 -12.13 -7.85
C ILE A 24 37.88 -11.31 -8.73
N ASP A 25 38.12 -11.25 -10.04
CA ASP A 25 37.31 -10.43 -10.96
C ASP A 25 35.88 -10.97 -11.11
N VAL A 26 35.70 -12.31 -11.10
CA VAL A 26 34.37 -12.95 -11.07
C VAL A 26 33.64 -12.67 -9.76
N GLY A 27 34.32 -12.74 -8.60
CA GLY A 27 33.74 -12.38 -7.31
C GLY A 27 33.38 -10.90 -7.21
N GLN A 28 34.19 -10.02 -7.78
CA GLN A 28 33.97 -8.57 -7.78
C GLN A 28 32.85 -8.15 -8.73
N ASN A 29 32.73 -8.79 -9.90
CA ASN A 29 31.58 -8.58 -10.80
C ASN A 29 30.28 -9.20 -10.26
N GLN A 30 30.33 -10.34 -9.57
CA GLN A 30 29.15 -10.88 -8.87
C GLN A 30 28.70 -10.00 -7.71
N THR A 31 29.63 -9.43 -6.94
CA THR A 31 29.28 -8.50 -5.84
C THR A 31 28.84 -7.13 -6.35
N LEU A 32 29.40 -6.58 -7.43
CA LEU A 32 28.85 -5.38 -8.10
C LEU A 32 27.47 -5.65 -8.74
N GLY A 33 27.29 -6.83 -9.34
CA GLY A 33 26.01 -7.26 -9.92
C GLY A 33 24.92 -7.38 -8.85
N ALA A 34 25.22 -8.07 -7.74
CA ALA A 34 24.34 -8.13 -6.59
C ALA A 34 24.09 -6.74 -6.00
N SER A 35 25.12 -5.92 -5.79
CA SER A 35 24.97 -4.54 -5.27
C SER A 35 24.13 -3.63 -6.17
N LYS A 36 23.95 -3.94 -7.47
CA LYS A 36 23.01 -3.23 -8.34
C LYS A 36 21.55 -3.70 -8.16
N CYS A 37 21.36 -4.96 -7.78
CA CYS A 37 20.04 -5.59 -7.61
C CYS A 37 19.44 -5.42 -6.20
N TYR A 38 20.25 -5.09 -5.19
CA TYR A 38 19.82 -4.89 -3.81
C TYR A 38 20.01 -3.42 -3.35
N ASP A 39 19.13 -2.96 -2.47
CA ASP A 39 19.21 -1.66 -1.77
C ASP A 39 20.17 -1.73 -0.55
N ASP A 40 20.52 -0.58 0.04
CA ASP A 40 21.31 -0.45 1.30
C ASP A 40 20.85 -1.36 2.46
N ASP A 41 19.60 -1.83 2.41
CA ASP A 41 18.95 -2.64 3.43
C ASP A 41 18.96 -4.15 3.13
N GLY A 42 19.63 -4.57 2.05
CA GLY A 42 19.74 -5.97 1.62
C GLY A 42 18.47 -6.54 0.98
N ARG A 43 17.45 -5.73 0.70
CA ARG A 43 16.25 -6.15 -0.07
C ARG A 43 16.39 -5.80 -1.54
N ILE A 44 15.59 -6.45 -2.39
CA ILE A 44 15.55 -6.17 -3.83
C ILE A 44 15.30 -4.67 -4.05
N LYS A 45 16.07 -4.08 -4.97
CA LYS A 45 16.06 -2.66 -5.27
C LYS A 45 14.68 -2.19 -5.70
N ARG A 46 14.19 -1.15 -5.05
CA ARG A 46 12.83 -0.60 -5.29
C ARG A 46 12.81 0.19 -6.59
N THR A 47 11.92 -0.19 -7.51
CA THR A 47 11.75 0.43 -8.83
C THR A 47 10.64 1.49 -8.87
N GLY A 48 9.87 1.63 -7.79
CA GLY A 48 8.76 2.57 -7.70
C GLY A 48 9.20 4.03 -7.81
N SER A 49 8.47 4.81 -8.61
CA SER A 49 8.68 6.25 -8.76
C SER A 49 7.84 7.07 -7.77
N VAL A 50 8.12 8.37 -7.63
CA VAL A 50 7.24 9.29 -6.90
C VAL A 50 5.82 9.31 -7.45
N TRP A 51 5.64 9.10 -8.76
CA TRP A 51 4.32 9.02 -9.39
C TRP A 51 3.57 7.75 -8.96
N THR A 52 4.25 6.61 -8.95
CA THR A 52 3.70 5.32 -8.48
C THR A 52 3.33 5.39 -7.00
N ALA A 53 4.19 5.98 -6.17
CA ALA A 53 3.94 6.17 -4.74
C ALA A 53 2.73 7.10 -4.49
N SER A 54 2.67 8.25 -5.16
CA SER A 54 1.53 9.18 -5.07
C SER A 54 0.23 8.52 -5.51
N ALA A 55 0.24 7.75 -6.61
CA ALA A 55 -0.93 7.00 -7.07
C ALA A 55 -1.42 6.00 -6.00
N HIS A 56 -0.51 5.21 -5.42
CA HIS A 56 -0.87 4.29 -4.34
C HIS A 56 -1.46 4.99 -3.12
N ILE A 57 -0.84 6.08 -2.65
CA ILE A 57 -1.34 6.90 -1.53
C ILE A 57 -2.76 7.42 -1.83
N ILE A 58 -2.98 7.98 -3.02
CA ILE A 58 -4.30 8.46 -3.45
C ILE A 58 -5.33 7.31 -3.43
N THR A 59 -5.01 6.14 -4.00
CA THR A 59 -5.93 5.00 -4.01
C THR A 59 -6.20 4.39 -2.63
N ALA A 60 -5.27 4.53 -1.67
CA ALA A 60 -5.48 4.10 -0.30
C ALA A 60 -6.39 5.05 0.49
N VAL A 61 -6.38 6.34 0.15
CA VAL A 61 -7.20 7.39 0.81
C VAL A 61 -8.60 7.47 0.20
N ILE A 62 -8.75 7.36 -1.13
CA ILE A 62 -10.06 7.37 -1.78
C ILE A 62 -10.71 5.98 -1.63
N GLY A 63 -11.29 5.75 -0.45
CA GLY A 63 -12.00 4.51 -0.10
C GLY A 63 -13.45 4.76 0.33
N SER A 64 -14.08 3.75 0.94
CA SER A 64 -15.47 3.80 1.42
C SER A 64 -15.75 4.94 2.42
N GLY A 65 -14.72 5.39 3.14
CA GLY A 65 -14.81 6.51 4.09
C GLY A 65 -15.28 7.83 3.48
N VAL A 66 -15.02 8.07 2.18
CA VAL A 66 -15.44 9.32 1.48
C VAL A 66 -16.97 9.44 1.42
N LEU A 67 -17.70 8.32 1.37
CA LEU A 67 -19.16 8.30 1.37
C LEU A 67 -19.73 8.79 2.71
N SER A 68 -19.10 8.39 3.82
CA SER A 68 -19.47 8.87 5.17
C SER A 68 -19.01 10.32 5.40
N LEU A 69 -17.86 10.70 4.83
CA LEU A 69 -17.30 12.05 4.91
C LEU A 69 -18.26 13.10 4.30
N ALA A 70 -18.86 12.81 3.15
CA ALA A 70 -19.84 13.69 2.52
C ALA A 70 -21.05 13.98 3.45
N TRP A 71 -21.55 12.97 4.16
CA TRP A 71 -22.61 13.14 5.15
C TRP A 71 -22.14 13.96 6.36
N ALA A 72 -20.94 13.70 6.89
CA ALA A 72 -20.39 14.46 8.01
C ALA A 72 -20.17 15.95 7.67
N ILE A 73 -19.65 16.25 6.46
CA ILE A 73 -19.52 17.63 5.96
C ILE A 73 -20.90 18.29 5.82
N ALA A 74 -21.92 17.56 5.35
CA ALA A 74 -23.28 18.10 5.27
C ALA A 74 -23.89 18.46 6.63
N GLN A 75 -23.53 17.75 7.72
CA GLN A 75 -23.92 18.11 9.09
C GLN A 75 -23.15 19.33 9.62
N LEU A 76 -21.94 19.59 9.14
CA LEU A 76 -21.10 20.73 9.54
C LEU A 76 -21.42 22.04 8.81
N GLY A 77 -22.36 22.04 7.86
CA GLY A 77 -22.73 23.24 7.11
C GLY A 77 -21.65 23.72 6.12
N TRP A 78 -21.98 24.77 5.37
CA TRP A 78 -21.15 25.24 4.25
C TRP A 78 -19.86 25.95 4.66
N ILE A 79 -19.76 26.44 5.90
CA ILE A 79 -18.58 27.16 6.38
C ILE A 79 -17.67 26.24 7.20
N ALA A 80 -18.22 25.59 8.24
CA ALA A 80 -17.40 24.76 9.12
C ALA A 80 -16.95 23.45 8.45
N GLY A 81 -17.76 22.87 7.55
CA GLY A 81 -17.39 21.68 6.78
C GLY A 81 -16.07 21.86 6.00
N PRO A 82 -15.98 22.80 5.05
CA PRO A 82 -14.74 23.09 4.33
C PRO A 82 -13.59 23.56 5.24
N ALA A 83 -13.87 24.39 6.25
CA ALA A 83 -12.83 24.85 7.18
C ALA A 83 -12.16 23.68 7.93
N VAL A 84 -12.95 22.72 8.41
CA VAL A 84 -12.46 21.49 9.06
C VAL A 84 -11.73 20.59 8.08
N MET A 85 -12.15 20.53 6.80
CA MET A 85 -11.40 19.80 5.76
C MET A 85 -10.01 20.39 5.51
N PHE A 86 -9.88 21.72 5.42
CA PHE A 86 -8.56 22.36 5.30
C PHE A 86 -7.69 22.15 6.55
N LEU A 87 -8.27 22.22 7.75
CA LEU A 87 -7.56 21.94 9.00
C LEU A 87 -7.03 20.51 9.04
N PHE A 88 -7.88 19.51 8.76
CA PHE A 88 -7.45 18.11 8.73
C PHE A 88 -6.44 17.84 7.60
N SER A 89 -6.57 18.47 6.44
CA SER A 89 -5.57 18.39 5.37
C SER A 89 -4.20 18.87 5.84
N PHE A 90 -4.12 20.00 6.55
CA PHE A 90 -2.87 20.50 7.13
C PHE A 90 -2.29 19.54 8.19
N VAL A 91 -3.12 19.01 9.09
CA VAL A 91 -2.69 18.04 10.11
C VAL A 91 -2.20 16.73 9.48
N ILE A 92 -2.88 16.22 8.46
CA ILE A 92 -2.49 15.01 7.72
C ILE A 92 -1.17 15.25 6.97
N TYR A 93 -1.01 16.40 6.32
CA TYR A 93 0.24 16.76 5.65
C TYR A 93 1.42 16.83 6.63
N TYR A 94 1.26 17.56 7.74
CA TYR A 94 2.30 17.70 8.77
C TYR A 94 2.69 16.36 9.40
N THR A 95 1.70 15.53 9.76
CA THR A 95 1.97 14.20 10.33
C THR A 95 2.56 13.22 9.32
N SER A 96 2.21 13.32 8.04
CA SER A 96 2.81 12.52 6.96
C SER A 96 4.28 12.90 6.72
N ALA A 97 4.61 14.20 6.78
CA ALA A 97 5.99 14.67 6.69
C ALA A 97 6.85 14.11 7.84
N LEU A 98 6.36 14.20 9.08
CA LEU A 98 7.04 13.59 10.23
C LEU A 98 7.21 12.07 10.10
N LEU A 99 6.23 11.36 9.54
CA LEU A 99 6.35 9.92 9.27
C LEU A 99 7.41 9.62 8.20
N ALA A 100 7.50 10.44 7.16
CA ALA A 100 8.52 10.33 6.12
C ALA A 100 9.93 10.58 6.68
N ASP A 101 10.10 11.57 7.56
CA ASP A 101 11.37 11.83 8.25
C ASP A 101 11.76 10.68 9.19
N CYS A 102 10.79 10.13 9.94
CA CYS A 102 11.01 8.98 10.84
C CYS A 102 11.22 7.63 10.11
N TYR A 103 11.06 7.57 8.79
CA TYR A 103 11.25 6.35 7.99
C TYR A 103 12.68 5.80 8.08
N ARG A 104 13.68 6.67 8.23
CA ARG A 104 15.10 6.29 8.31
C ARG A 104 15.66 6.80 9.65
N SER A 105 16.25 5.92 10.45
CA SER A 105 16.79 6.30 11.77
C SER A 105 18.11 7.07 11.63
N GLY A 106 18.02 8.34 11.24
CA GLY A 106 19.14 9.17 10.83
C GLY A 106 19.49 9.01 9.34
N VAL A 107 20.40 9.85 8.84
CA VAL A 107 20.68 10.04 7.39
C VAL A 107 21.05 8.71 6.68
N THR A 108 21.81 7.84 7.35
CA THR A 108 22.29 6.55 6.83
C THR A 108 21.75 5.34 7.59
N GLY A 109 20.82 5.53 8.53
CA GLY A 109 20.37 4.47 9.44
C GLY A 109 19.40 3.45 8.84
N LYS A 110 19.09 2.44 9.66
CA LYS A 110 18.13 1.38 9.33
C LYS A 110 16.76 1.98 8.95
N ARG A 111 16.16 1.45 7.88
CA ARG A 111 14.81 1.78 7.42
C ARG A 111 13.76 1.10 8.29
N ASN A 112 12.74 1.84 8.70
CA ASN A 112 11.62 1.40 9.51
C ASN A 112 10.41 1.17 8.58
N TYR A 113 10.12 -0.09 8.26
CA TYR A 113 9.04 -0.44 7.32
C TYR A 113 7.64 -0.36 7.92
N THR A 114 7.53 -0.46 9.24
CA THR A 114 6.26 -0.36 9.95
C THR A 114 6.26 0.87 10.85
N TYR A 115 5.07 1.44 11.07
CA TYR A 115 4.88 2.51 12.04
C TYR A 115 5.38 2.11 13.45
N MET A 116 5.23 0.84 13.82
CA MET A 116 5.75 0.32 15.10
C MET A 116 7.27 0.32 15.18
N ASP A 117 7.98 -0.01 14.10
CA ASP A 117 9.44 0.05 14.08
C ASP A 117 9.92 1.51 14.17
N ALA A 118 9.25 2.44 13.47
CA ALA A 118 9.57 3.87 13.52
C ALA A 118 9.37 4.45 14.93
N VAL A 119 8.25 4.14 15.60
CA VAL A 119 8.00 4.54 16.99
C VAL A 119 8.98 3.87 17.95
N ARG A 120 9.36 2.61 17.71
CA ARG A 120 10.35 1.90 18.54
C ARG A 120 11.75 2.50 18.41
N ALA A 121 12.16 2.91 17.21
CA ALA A 121 13.46 3.50 16.95
C ALA A 121 13.59 4.95 17.46
N ASN A 122 12.50 5.73 17.46
CA ASN A 122 12.53 7.15 17.83
C ASN A 122 12.04 7.46 19.25
N LEU A 123 11.00 6.78 19.75
CA LEU A 123 10.32 7.12 21.03
C LEU A 123 10.59 6.12 22.16
N GLY A 124 10.75 4.83 21.82
CA GLY A 124 11.10 3.76 22.76
C GLY A 124 10.07 3.47 23.87
N GLY A 125 10.37 2.44 24.68
CA GLY A 125 9.68 2.13 25.93
C GLY A 125 8.15 1.97 25.83
N MET A 126 7.43 2.53 26.80
CA MET A 126 5.98 2.41 26.93
C MET A 126 5.19 3.07 25.79
N LYS A 127 5.75 4.09 25.13
CA LYS A 127 5.09 4.81 24.03
C LYS A 127 4.81 3.89 22.84
N VAL A 128 5.71 2.95 22.56
CA VAL A 128 5.54 1.91 21.52
C VAL A 128 4.30 1.06 21.79
N LYS A 129 4.06 0.65 23.05
CA LYS A 129 2.90 -0.18 23.41
C LYS A 129 1.59 0.59 23.22
N VAL A 130 1.55 1.87 23.58
CA VAL A 130 0.37 2.74 23.44
C VAL A 130 0.08 3.03 21.96
N CYS A 131 1.08 3.48 21.19
CA CYS A 131 0.93 3.70 19.75
C CYS A 131 0.54 2.40 19.01
N GLY A 132 1.08 1.25 19.42
CA GLY A 132 0.71 -0.05 18.87
C GLY A 132 -0.73 -0.43 19.13
N PHE A 133 -1.20 -0.26 20.36
CA PHE A 133 -2.59 -0.48 20.72
C PHE A 133 -3.54 0.40 19.88
N ILE A 134 -3.24 1.69 19.74
CA ILE A 134 -4.03 2.62 18.91
C ILE A 134 -4.01 2.20 17.42
N GLN A 135 -2.85 1.83 16.88
CA GLN A 135 -2.72 1.36 15.50
C GLN A 135 -3.54 0.08 15.24
N TYR A 136 -3.48 -0.90 16.13
CA TYR A 136 -4.25 -2.15 15.99
C TYR A 136 -5.75 -1.91 16.13
N LEU A 137 -6.20 -1.04 17.05
CA LEU A 137 -7.60 -0.64 17.14
C LEU A 137 -8.10 0.05 15.87
N ASN A 138 -7.28 0.93 15.27
CA ASN A 138 -7.61 1.56 13.99
C ASN A 138 -7.75 0.51 12.87
N LEU A 139 -6.77 -0.38 12.70
CA LEU A 139 -6.81 -1.43 11.68
C LEU A 139 -8.01 -2.38 11.87
N PHE A 140 -8.34 -2.75 13.10
CA PHE A 140 -9.52 -3.55 13.43
C PHE A 140 -10.84 -2.84 13.08
N GLY A 141 -10.97 -1.56 13.44
CA GLY A 141 -12.13 -0.74 13.09
C GLY A 141 -12.28 -0.55 11.57
N VAL A 142 -11.16 -0.40 10.86
CA VAL A 142 -11.14 -0.31 9.38
C VAL A 142 -11.58 -1.64 8.74
N ALA A 143 -11.11 -2.79 9.23
CA ALA A 143 -11.54 -4.11 8.72
C ALA A 143 -13.04 -4.36 8.93
N ILE A 144 -13.58 -4.02 10.11
CA ILE A 144 -15.03 -4.07 10.38
C ILE A 144 -15.78 -3.13 9.43
N GLY A 145 -15.29 -1.89 9.27
CA GLY A 145 -15.89 -0.89 8.39
C GLY A 145 -15.99 -1.36 6.93
N TYR A 146 -14.91 -1.94 6.40
CA TYR A 146 -14.90 -2.52 5.05
C TYR A 146 -15.80 -3.76 4.94
N THR A 147 -15.81 -4.66 5.92
CA THR A 147 -16.71 -5.82 5.94
C THR A 147 -18.19 -5.40 5.88
N ILE A 148 -18.57 -4.42 6.71
CA ILE A 148 -19.93 -3.88 6.72
C ILE A 148 -20.25 -3.19 5.38
N ALA A 149 -19.38 -2.31 4.90
CA ALA A 149 -19.58 -1.59 3.63
C ALA A 149 -19.72 -2.53 2.42
N ALA A 150 -18.86 -3.56 2.33
CA ALA A 150 -18.91 -4.57 1.27
C ALA A 150 -20.22 -5.39 1.33
N SER A 151 -20.65 -5.80 2.53
CA SER A 151 -21.90 -6.54 2.72
C SER A 151 -23.14 -5.73 2.32
N ILE A 152 -23.19 -4.44 2.67
CA ILE A 152 -24.27 -3.52 2.27
C ILE A 152 -24.27 -3.33 0.74
N SER A 153 -23.09 -3.15 0.14
CA SER A 153 -22.95 -2.98 -1.31
C SER A 153 -23.43 -4.22 -2.08
N MET A 154 -22.99 -5.42 -1.68
CA MET A 154 -23.45 -6.68 -2.28
C MET A 154 -24.96 -6.92 -2.09
N MET A 155 -25.49 -6.57 -0.91
CA MET A 155 -26.93 -6.64 -0.62
C MET A 155 -27.74 -5.68 -1.50
N ALA A 156 -27.23 -4.48 -1.77
CA ALA A 156 -27.84 -3.51 -2.68
C ALA A 156 -27.87 -4.04 -4.13
N ILE A 157 -26.76 -4.60 -4.61
CA ILE A 157 -26.67 -5.22 -5.95
C ILE A 157 -27.66 -6.38 -6.08
N LYS A 158 -27.74 -7.27 -5.09
CA LYS A 158 -28.69 -8.40 -5.11
C LYS A 158 -30.14 -7.92 -5.17
N ARG A 159 -30.48 -6.84 -4.45
CA ARG A 159 -31.81 -6.22 -4.47
C ARG A 159 -32.10 -5.57 -5.82
N ALA A 160 -31.16 -4.84 -6.41
CA ALA A 160 -31.30 -4.25 -7.74
C ALA A 160 -31.57 -5.32 -8.81
N ASN A 161 -30.79 -6.39 -8.84
CA ASN A 161 -30.99 -7.50 -9.76
C ASN A 161 -32.35 -8.20 -9.54
N CYS A 162 -32.76 -8.39 -8.28
CA CYS A 162 -34.06 -8.98 -7.94
C CYS A 162 -35.25 -8.10 -8.40
N PHE A 163 -35.15 -6.77 -8.30
CA PHE A 163 -36.18 -5.88 -8.83
C PHE A 163 -36.20 -5.80 -10.35
N HIS A 164 -35.05 -5.95 -11.01
CA HIS A 164 -34.95 -6.02 -12.47
C HIS A 164 -35.60 -7.30 -13.02
N ASP A 165 -35.38 -8.44 -12.37
CA ASP A 165 -35.92 -9.76 -12.76
C ASP A 165 -37.41 -9.92 -12.40
N LYS A 166 -37.81 -9.56 -11.17
CA LYS A 166 -39.15 -9.88 -10.62
C LYS A 166 -40.11 -8.70 -10.57
N GLY A 167 -39.67 -7.53 -11.02
CA GLY A 167 -40.38 -6.26 -10.93
C GLY A 167 -40.55 -5.75 -9.50
N HIS A 168 -40.90 -4.46 -9.36
CA HIS A 168 -41.09 -3.79 -8.06
C HIS A 168 -42.27 -4.31 -7.21
N LYS A 169 -43.02 -5.31 -7.68
CA LYS A 169 -44.24 -5.81 -7.01
C LYS A 169 -43.96 -6.87 -5.95
N ASN A 170 -42.75 -7.45 -5.90
CA ASN A 170 -42.38 -8.51 -4.97
C ASN A 170 -41.34 -8.03 -3.93
N PRO A 171 -41.49 -8.35 -2.63
CA PRO A 171 -40.53 -7.92 -1.60
C PRO A 171 -39.21 -8.72 -1.70
N CYS A 172 -38.20 -8.11 -2.33
CA CYS A 172 -36.84 -8.67 -2.46
C CYS A 172 -36.07 -8.62 -1.13
N HIS A 173 -36.29 -9.61 -0.26
CA HIS A 173 -35.48 -9.80 0.94
C HIS A 173 -34.08 -10.32 0.58
N ALA A 174 -33.06 -9.65 1.12
CA ALA A 174 -31.67 -10.05 1.09
C ALA A 174 -31.11 -9.92 2.52
N SER A 175 -30.38 -10.94 2.98
CA SER A 175 -29.71 -10.94 4.27
C SER A 175 -28.25 -10.53 4.10
N SER A 176 -27.72 -9.73 5.04
CA SER A 176 -26.31 -9.28 5.00
C SER A 176 -25.33 -10.37 5.47
N ASN A 177 -25.73 -11.22 6.41
CA ASN A 177 -24.89 -12.24 7.04
C ASN A 177 -24.07 -13.11 6.06
N PRO A 178 -24.64 -13.70 4.99
CA PRO A 178 -23.85 -14.48 4.03
C PRO A 178 -22.79 -13.63 3.30
N TYR A 179 -23.07 -12.34 3.03
CA TYR A 179 -22.13 -11.45 2.36
C TYR A 179 -20.97 -11.04 3.26
N MET A 180 -21.20 -10.83 4.57
CA MET A 180 -20.13 -10.62 5.54
C MET A 180 -19.20 -11.84 5.64
N ILE A 181 -19.76 -13.06 5.67
CA ILE A 181 -18.98 -14.31 5.72
C ILE A 181 -18.13 -14.49 4.45
N VAL A 182 -18.72 -14.30 3.26
CA VAL A 182 -18.00 -14.40 1.98
C VAL A 182 -16.88 -13.36 1.88
N PHE A 183 -17.11 -12.14 2.36
CA PHE A 183 -16.08 -11.10 2.38
C PHE A 183 -14.91 -11.49 3.30
N GLY A 184 -15.19 -11.91 4.54
CA GLY A 184 -14.15 -12.35 5.48
C GLY A 184 -13.33 -13.57 5.00
N VAL A 185 -13.97 -14.53 4.32
CA VAL A 185 -13.24 -15.64 3.65
C VAL A 185 -12.32 -15.09 2.54
N THR A 186 -12.78 -14.10 1.79
CA THR A 186 -12.00 -13.45 0.73
C THR A 186 -10.79 -12.67 1.31
N GLU A 187 -10.97 -11.97 2.44
CA GLU A 187 -9.88 -11.33 3.17
C GLU A 187 -8.83 -12.34 3.68
N ILE A 188 -9.27 -13.49 4.20
CA ILE A 188 -8.37 -14.58 4.61
C ILE A 188 -7.53 -15.07 3.42
N VAL A 189 -8.15 -15.29 2.26
CA VAL A 189 -7.43 -15.68 1.03
C VAL A 189 -6.43 -14.61 0.59
N PHE A 190 -6.82 -13.33 0.56
CA PHE A 190 -5.90 -12.25 0.20
C PHE A 190 -4.75 -12.07 1.20
N SER A 191 -4.97 -12.31 2.50
CA SER A 191 -3.90 -12.27 3.51
C SER A 191 -2.82 -13.34 3.33
N GLN A 192 -3.05 -14.37 2.50
CA GLN A 192 -2.04 -15.36 2.15
C GLN A 192 -1.08 -14.90 1.04
N ILE A 193 -1.32 -13.74 0.41
CA ILE A 193 -0.46 -13.19 -0.65
C ILE A 193 0.63 -12.33 0.02
N PRO A 194 1.92 -12.76 0.03
CA PRO A 194 2.96 -12.09 0.82
C PRO A 194 3.59 -10.87 0.11
N ASP A 195 3.47 -10.78 -1.22
CA ASP A 195 4.18 -9.78 -2.03
C ASP A 195 3.25 -8.74 -2.66
N PHE A 196 3.46 -7.48 -2.29
CA PHE A 196 2.69 -6.32 -2.77
C PHE A 196 2.80 -6.09 -4.29
N ASP A 197 3.86 -6.57 -4.94
CA ASP A 197 4.06 -6.44 -6.39
C ASP A 197 2.96 -7.16 -7.18
N GLN A 198 2.45 -8.28 -6.66
CA GLN A 198 1.32 -9.02 -7.24
C GLN A 198 -0.04 -8.34 -7.02
N ILE A 199 -0.08 -7.26 -6.24
CA ILE A 199 -1.30 -6.60 -5.76
C ILE A 199 -1.54 -5.25 -6.48
N TRP A 200 -0.62 -4.81 -7.35
CA TRP A 200 -0.74 -3.56 -8.10
C TRP A 200 -2.06 -3.43 -8.88
N TRP A 201 -2.59 -4.53 -9.42
CA TRP A 201 -3.88 -4.55 -10.12
C TRP A 201 -5.08 -4.21 -9.22
N LEU A 202 -5.05 -4.54 -7.92
CA LEU A 202 -6.09 -4.12 -6.97
C LEU A 202 -6.07 -2.61 -6.77
N SER A 203 -4.88 -1.98 -6.79
CA SER A 203 -4.75 -0.52 -6.72
C SER A 203 -5.40 0.16 -7.93
N ILE A 204 -5.25 -0.40 -9.13
CA ILE A 204 -5.93 0.08 -10.35
C ILE A 204 -7.44 -0.11 -10.25
N LEU A 205 -7.90 -1.29 -9.82
CA LEU A 205 -9.33 -1.57 -9.66
C LEU A 205 -9.97 -0.61 -8.64
N ALA A 206 -9.30 -0.38 -7.52
CA ALA A 206 -9.69 0.60 -6.51
C ALA A 206 -9.76 2.02 -7.10
N ALA A 207 -8.76 2.44 -7.90
CA ALA A 207 -8.77 3.74 -8.58
C ALA A 207 -9.99 3.89 -9.52
N VAL A 208 -10.25 2.90 -10.38
CA VAL A 208 -11.36 2.92 -11.34
C VAL A 208 -12.71 2.98 -10.64
N MET A 209 -12.92 2.16 -9.60
CA MET A 209 -14.14 2.20 -8.78
C MET A 209 -14.29 3.55 -8.07
N SER A 210 -13.18 4.12 -7.61
CA SER A 210 -13.14 5.40 -6.89
C SER A 210 -13.49 6.60 -7.74
N PHE A 211 -12.93 6.70 -8.95
CA PHE A 211 -13.36 7.70 -9.92
C PHE A 211 -14.83 7.49 -10.30
N THR A 212 -15.26 6.23 -10.53
CA THR A 212 -16.63 5.92 -10.93
C THR A 212 -17.66 6.38 -9.90
N TYR A 213 -17.51 6.01 -8.61
CA TYR A 213 -18.47 6.44 -7.59
C TYR A 213 -18.39 7.97 -7.36
N SER A 214 -17.21 8.56 -7.45
CA SER A 214 -17.04 10.02 -7.29
C SER A 214 -17.72 10.80 -8.41
N SER A 215 -17.58 10.35 -9.67
CA SER A 215 -18.29 10.93 -10.82
C SER A 215 -19.80 10.77 -10.72
N ILE A 216 -20.31 9.63 -10.25
CA ILE A 216 -21.75 9.41 -10.01
C ILE A 216 -22.25 10.36 -8.92
N GLY A 217 -21.56 10.44 -7.79
CA GLY A 217 -21.91 11.32 -6.67
C GLY A 217 -21.90 12.79 -7.06
N LEU A 218 -20.88 13.25 -7.80
CA LEU A 218 -20.79 14.60 -8.34
C LEU A 218 -21.93 14.89 -9.32
N SER A 219 -22.21 13.98 -10.26
CA SER A 219 -23.28 14.15 -11.25
C SER A 219 -24.66 14.27 -10.60
N LEU A 220 -24.96 13.38 -9.64
CA LEU A 220 -26.20 13.44 -8.86
C LEU A 220 -26.29 14.72 -8.03
N GLY A 221 -25.18 15.17 -7.42
CA GLY A 221 -25.09 16.42 -6.68
C GLY A 221 -25.37 17.66 -7.54
N ILE A 222 -24.79 17.72 -8.74
CA ILE A 222 -25.03 18.82 -9.70
C ILE A 222 -26.49 18.83 -10.16
N VAL A 223 -27.04 17.68 -10.56
CA VAL A 223 -28.45 17.56 -10.97
C VAL A 223 -29.38 18.00 -9.83
N GLN A 224 -29.11 17.59 -8.59
CA GLN A 224 -29.90 17.97 -7.43
C GLN A 224 -29.79 19.47 -7.11
N ALA A 225 -28.61 20.08 -7.27
CA ALA A 225 -28.42 21.52 -7.05
C ALA A 225 -29.19 22.37 -8.09
N VAL A 226 -29.16 21.97 -9.36
CA VAL A 226 -29.93 22.61 -10.44
C VAL A 226 -31.43 22.43 -10.23
N ALA A 227 -31.88 21.22 -9.91
CA ALA A 227 -33.30 20.94 -9.64
C ALA A 227 -33.86 21.71 -8.43
N ASN A 228 -33.01 22.09 -7.47
CA ASN A 228 -33.39 22.91 -6.32
C ASN A 228 -33.35 24.43 -6.56
N GLY A 229 -32.94 24.88 -7.75
CA GLY A 229 -32.81 26.30 -8.08
C GLY A 229 -31.62 27.00 -7.44
N GLY A 230 -30.63 26.26 -6.91
CA GLY A 230 -29.45 26.81 -6.25
C GLY A 230 -28.95 25.96 -5.07
N PHE A 231 -27.86 26.40 -4.46
CA PHE A 231 -27.24 25.75 -3.30
C PHE A 231 -28.08 25.98 -2.04
N LYS A 232 -28.91 24.99 -1.67
CA LYS A 232 -29.58 24.95 -0.36
C LYS A 232 -28.60 24.39 0.67
N GLY A 233 -28.08 25.27 1.51
CA GLY A 233 -27.12 24.93 2.56
C GLY A 233 -27.64 25.26 3.96
N SER A 234 -27.21 24.49 4.96
CA SER A 234 -27.10 25.03 6.32
C SER A 234 -25.90 25.97 6.38
N LEU A 235 -26.02 27.03 7.20
CA LEU A 235 -24.85 27.67 7.81
C LEU A 235 -24.08 26.64 8.65
#